data_AF-A0AA91YRD2-F1
#
_entry.id   AF-A0AA91YRD2-F1
#
_cell.length_a   1.000
_cell.length_b   1.000
_cell.length_c   1.000
_cell.angle_alpha   90.00
_cell.angle_beta   90.00
_cell.angle_gamma   90.00
#
_symmetry.space_group_name_H-M   'P 1'
#
loop_
_entity.id
_entity.type
_entity.pdbx_description
1 polymer ?
#
loop_
_entity_poly.entity_id
_entity_poly.type
_entity_poly.pdbx_seq_one_letter_code
_entity_poly.pdbx_strand_id
1 'polypeptide(L)'
;MAIYTIKQGLFSRVADGVEELLKARVVHWNSFGELFRGFRFVLHDEVAGVYDIYRRQAFDSSQQRLLSWMPAIQWIFVVSTSDDDVDLILIEDSLPDYLEALRQLQPLALRAKQRAYDVRAELDSQQ
;
A
#
# COMPACT_ATOMS: atom_id res chain seq x y z
N MET A 1 6.08 8.68 6.77
CA MET A 1 5.29 7.41 6.71
C MET A 1 4.53 7.13 8.01
N ALA A 2 3.24 6.85 7.91
CA ALA A 2 2.41 6.23 8.95
C ALA A 2 1.76 4.94 8.41
N ILE A 3 1.28 4.08 9.32
CA ILE A 3 0.60 2.83 8.95
C ILE A 3 -0.82 2.84 9.49
N TYR A 4 -1.74 2.49 8.60
CA TYR A 4 -3.16 2.47 8.84
C TYR A 4 -3.77 1.10 8.59
N THR A 5 -4.96 0.91 9.12
CA THR A 5 -5.87 -0.19 8.80
C THR A 5 -7.26 0.39 8.56
N ILE A 6 -8.10 -0.36 7.83
CA ILE A 6 -9.54 -0.14 7.82
C ILE A 6 -10.18 -1.28 8.60
N LYS A 7 -11.06 -0.94 9.54
CA LYS A 7 -11.91 -1.91 10.23
C LYS A 7 -13.33 -1.39 10.25
N GLN A 8 -14.27 -2.18 9.73
CA GLN A 8 -15.68 -1.80 9.67
C GLN A 8 -15.89 -0.45 8.95
N GLY A 9 -15.09 -0.21 7.91
CA GLY A 9 -15.15 1.02 7.12
C GLY A 9 -14.49 2.26 7.77
N LEU A 10 -13.88 2.12 8.94
CA LEU A 10 -13.20 3.22 9.63
C LEU A 10 -11.68 3.11 9.49
N PHE A 11 -11.07 4.22 9.06
CA PHE A 11 -9.62 4.34 8.95
C PHE A 11 -9.02 4.58 10.34
N SER A 12 -8.01 3.78 10.71
CA SER A 12 -7.35 3.88 12.01
C SER A 12 -5.85 3.77 11.86
N ARG A 13 -5.11 4.70 12.46
CA ARG A 13 -3.64 4.62 12.54
C ARG A 13 -3.25 3.55 13.55
N VAL A 14 -2.33 2.68 13.17
CA VAL A 14 -1.89 1.54 13.98
C VAL A 14 -0.41 1.56 14.33
N ALA A 15 0.39 2.32 13.58
CA ALA A 15 1.80 2.56 13.87
C ALA A 15 2.32 3.82 13.15
N ASP A 16 3.42 4.36 13.66
CA ASP A 16 4.13 5.52 13.10
C ASP A 16 5.23 5.11 12.11
N GLY A 17 5.40 3.81 11.89
CA GLY A 17 6.41 3.29 10.99
C GLY A 17 6.38 1.77 10.91
N VAL A 18 7.08 1.24 9.91
CA VAL A 18 7.20 -0.20 9.69
C VAL A 18 8.03 -0.83 10.81
N GLU A 19 8.97 -0.09 11.38
CA GLU A 19 9.87 -0.47 12.47
C GLU A 19 9.10 -0.85 13.74
N GLU A 20 8.02 -0.13 14.04
CA GLU A 20 7.16 -0.39 15.20
C GLU A 20 6.40 -1.71 15.07
N LEU A 21 5.98 -2.06 13.83
CA LEU A 21 5.34 -3.34 13.54
C LEU A 21 6.36 -4.50 13.43
N LEU A 22 7.55 -4.22 12.89
CA LEU A 22 8.57 -5.23 12.57
C LEU A 22 9.50 -5.61 13.72
N LYS A 23 9.35 -4.98 14.90
CA LYS A 23 10.16 -5.24 16.10
C LYS A 23 11.64 -5.46 15.75
N ALA A 24 12.36 -4.47 15.24
CA ALA A 24 13.83 -4.45 15.05
C ALA A 24 14.50 -5.67 14.35
N ARG A 25 13.77 -6.69 13.88
CA ARG A 25 14.30 -7.93 13.30
C ARG A 25 14.40 -7.88 11.78
N VAL A 26 13.86 -6.84 11.18
CA VAL A 26 13.92 -6.61 9.74
C VAL A 26 14.85 -5.44 9.50
N VAL A 27 16.14 -5.70 9.75
CA VAL A 27 17.22 -4.76 9.45
C VAL A 27 17.71 -5.10 8.05
N HIS A 28 17.79 -4.09 7.18
CA HIS A 28 18.27 -4.12 5.79
C HIS A 28 17.24 -4.52 4.71
N TRP A 29 16.35 -3.58 4.38
CA TRP A 29 15.60 -3.58 3.11
C TRP A 29 15.87 -2.26 2.40
N ASN A 30 16.09 -2.30 1.08
CA ASN A 30 16.40 -1.11 0.27
C ASN A 30 15.17 -0.54 -0.44
N SER A 31 14.04 -1.26 -0.41
CA SER A 31 12.76 -0.83 -1.00
C SER A 31 11.59 -1.57 -0.37
N PHE A 32 10.38 -0.98 -0.45
CA PHE A 32 9.14 -1.66 -0.07
C PHE A 32 8.91 -2.94 -0.88
N GLY A 33 9.25 -2.96 -2.16
CA GLY A 33 9.14 -4.16 -3.00
C GLY A 33 10.06 -5.30 -2.54
N GLU A 34 11.25 -5.02 -2.01
CA GLU A 34 12.13 -6.03 -1.40
C GLU A 34 11.54 -6.53 -0.07
N LEU A 35 11.14 -5.61 0.79
CA LEU A 35 10.49 -5.91 2.07
C LEU A 35 9.29 -6.84 1.89
N PHE A 36 8.35 -6.45 1.03
CA PHE A 36 7.09 -7.15 0.78
C PHE A 36 7.29 -8.51 0.11
N ARG A 37 8.27 -8.65 -0.79
CA ARG A 37 8.65 -9.96 -1.34
C ARG A 37 9.12 -10.93 -0.26
N GLY A 38 9.89 -10.45 0.73
CA GLY A 38 10.25 -11.23 1.92
C GLY A 38 9.04 -11.79 2.68
N PHE A 39 7.91 -11.07 2.60
CA PHE A 39 6.62 -11.46 3.19
C PHE A 39 5.63 -12.10 2.22
N ARG A 40 6.09 -12.50 1.02
CA ARG A 40 5.29 -13.11 -0.07
C ARG A 40 4.15 -12.23 -0.59
N PHE A 41 4.30 -10.92 -0.47
CA PHE A 41 3.46 -9.97 -1.18
C PHE A 41 4.03 -9.73 -2.57
N VAL A 42 3.15 -9.73 -3.56
CA VAL A 42 3.47 -9.38 -4.95
C VAL A 42 2.68 -8.16 -5.34
N LEU A 43 3.32 -7.30 -6.14
CA LEU A 43 2.63 -6.17 -6.76
C LEU A 43 1.47 -6.70 -7.60
N HIS A 44 0.28 -6.19 -7.32
CA HIS A 44 -0.96 -6.55 -7.98
C HIS A 44 -1.40 -5.48 -8.98
N ASP A 45 -1.28 -4.21 -8.60
CA ASP A 45 -1.68 -3.06 -9.43
C ASP A 45 -0.88 -1.80 -9.05
N GLU A 46 -0.71 -0.90 -10.01
CA GLU A 46 -0.08 0.43 -9.86
C GLU A 46 -1.07 1.49 -10.34
N VAL A 47 -1.61 2.29 -9.41
CA VAL A 47 -2.72 3.19 -9.73
C VAL A 47 -2.23 4.61 -9.92
N ALA A 48 -2.02 4.98 -11.18
CA ALA A 48 -1.72 6.35 -11.63
C ALA A 48 -0.52 7.01 -10.93
N GLY A 49 0.46 6.22 -10.46
CA GLY A 49 1.61 6.69 -9.69
C GLY A 49 1.26 7.28 -8.31
N VAL A 50 0.02 7.06 -7.84
CA VAL A 50 -0.47 7.58 -6.56
C VAL A 50 -0.36 6.53 -5.47
N TYR A 51 -0.72 5.29 -5.81
CA TYR A 51 -0.56 4.18 -4.89
C TYR A 51 -0.37 2.85 -5.60
N ASP A 52 0.37 1.97 -4.95
CA ASP A 52 0.59 0.60 -5.37
C ASP A 52 -0.21 -0.35 -4.48
N ILE A 53 -0.74 -1.42 -5.08
CA ILE A 53 -1.47 -2.47 -4.37
C ILE A 53 -0.63 -3.74 -4.40
N TYR A 54 -0.31 -4.27 -3.23
CA TYR A 54 0.35 -5.55 -3.07
C TYR A 54 -0.62 -6.59 -2.50
N ARG A 55 -0.59 -7.81 -3.05
CA ARG A 55 -1.41 -8.94 -2.62
C ARG A 55 -0.54 -10.05 -2.03
N ARG A 56 -0.96 -10.60 -0.90
CA ARG A 56 -0.32 -11.80 -0.33
C ARG A 56 -0.60 -13.02 -1.21
N GLN A 57 0.45 -13.76 -1.57
CA GLN A 57 0.33 -15.07 -2.22
C GLN A 57 -0.11 -16.15 -1.23
N ALA A 58 -0.89 -17.13 -1.71
CA ALA A 58 -1.35 -18.25 -0.89
C ALA A 58 -0.18 -19.07 -0.32
N PHE A 59 -0.30 -19.49 0.94
CA PHE A 59 0.65 -20.39 1.57
C PHE A 59 0.42 -21.83 1.12
N ASP A 60 1.50 -22.54 0.81
CA ASP A 60 1.51 -23.97 1.01
C ASP A 60 1.71 -24.23 2.51
N SER A 61 0.86 -25.08 3.09
CA SER A 61 0.67 -25.23 4.56
C SER A 61 1.95 -25.58 5.34
N SER A 62 3.01 -26.03 4.68
CA SER A 62 4.31 -26.39 5.25
C SER A 62 5.23 -25.20 5.59
N GLN A 63 4.95 -23.99 5.10
CA GLN A 63 5.82 -22.81 5.28
C GLN A 63 5.31 -21.76 6.29
N GLN A 64 4.19 -22.01 6.98
CA GLN A 64 3.55 -21.07 7.91
C GLN A 64 4.42 -20.61 9.08
N ARG A 65 5.52 -21.33 9.39
CA ARG A 65 6.36 -21.06 10.57
C ARG A 65 7.13 -19.73 10.54
N LEU A 66 7.24 -19.06 9.37
CA LEU A 66 8.04 -17.83 9.25
C LEU A 66 7.27 -16.53 9.51
N LEU A 67 5.92 -16.52 9.45
CA LEU A 67 5.15 -15.26 9.47
C LEU A 67 4.11 -15.22 10.60
N SER A 68 4.56 -15.19 11.85
CA SER A 68 3.64 -15.10 13.00
C SER A 68 3.04 -13.71 13.24
N TRP A 69 3.51 -12.65 12.56
CA TRP A 69 3.13 -11.27 12.89
C TRP A 69 2.24 -10.55 11.84
N MET A 70 2.23 -10.96 10.56
CA MET A 70 1.24 -10.52 9.55
C MET A 70 0.34 -11.63 8.97
N PRO A 71 0.02 -12.74 9.66
CA PRO A 71 -0.71 -13.83 9.02
C PRO A 71 -2.10 -13.42 8.51
N ALA A 72 -2.70 -12.38 9.10
CA ALA A 72 -4.04 -11.90 8.73
C ALA A 72 -4.06 -10.89 7.57
N ILE A 73 -2.96 -10.18 7.29
CA ILE A 73 -2.94 -9.13 6.26
C ILE A 73 -2.90 -9.76 4.88
N GLN A 74 -3.90 -9.47 4.05
CA GLN A 74 -4.02 -10.00 2.69
C GLN A 74 -3.64 -8.97 1.62
N TRP A 75 -3.81 -7.68 1.93
CA TRP A 75 -3.52 -6.57 1.02
C TRP A 75 -2.71 -5.47 1.70
N ILE A 76 -1.81 -4.84 0.94
CA ILE A 76 -1.07 -3.65 1.37
C ILE A 76 -1.22 -2.60 0.27
N PHE A 77 -1.61 -1.39 0.65
CA PHE A 77 -1.58 -0.23 -0.21
C PHE A 77 -0.39 0.63 0.21
N VAL A 78 0.47 0.99 -0.74
CA VAL A 78 1.54 1.97 -0.55
C VAL A 78 1.06 3.26 -1.20
N VAL A 79 0.76 4.27 -0.40
CA VAL A 79 0.12 5.51 -0.85
C VAL A 79 1.12 6.65 -0.80
N SER A 80 1.41 7.28 -1.93
CA SER A 80 2.28 8.46 -1.98
C SER A 80 1.56 9.67 -1.41
N THR A 81 2.14 10.29 -0.37
CA THR A 81 1.57 11.48 0.30
C THR A 81 2.35 12.76 -0.04
N SER A 82 3.60 12.64 -0.48
CA SER A 82 4.41 13.72 -1.07
C SER A 82 5.51 13.12 -1.97
N ASP A 83 6.41 13.95 -2.50
CA ASP A 83 7.41 13.53 -3.49
C ASP A 83 8.37 12.43 -2.97
N ASP A 84 8.60 12.36 -1.65
CA ASP A 84 9.53 11.38 -1.05
C ASP A 84 8.90 10.57 0.11
N ASP A 85 7.60 10.72 0.37
CA ASP A 85 6.95 10.16 1.56
C ASP A 85 5.73 9.32 1.18
N VAL A 86 5.62 8.15 1.80
CA VAL A 86 4.52 7.20 1.58
C VAL A 86 3.89 6.80 2.90
N ASP A 87 2.60 6.47 2.86
CA ASP A 87 1.87 5.84 3.96
C ASP A 87 1.41 4.45 3.56
N LEU A 88 1.25 3.56 4.54
CA LEU A 88 0.80 2.19 4.30
C LEU A 88 -0.61 1.98 4.81
N ILE A 89 -1.42 1.25 4.05
CA ILE A 89 -2.73 0.76 4.50
C ILE A 89 -2.70 -0.76 4.45
N LEU A 90 -2.87 -1.38 5.61
CA LEU A 90 -2.92 -2.83 5.77
C LEU A 90 -4.38 -3.27 5.83
N ILE A 91 -4.73 -4.27 5.02
CA ILE A 91 -6.09 -4.82 5.01
C ILE A 91 -6.00 -6.34 5.18
N GLU A 92 -6.79 -6.84 6.12
CA GLU A 92 -7.00 -8.28 6.33
C GLU A 92 -7.79 -8.89 5.15
N ASP A 93 -8.12 -10.18 5.22
CA ASP A 93 -9.00 -10.82 4.23
C ASP A 93 -10.47 -10.36 4.39
N SER A 94 -10.71 -9.10 4.07
CA SER A 94 -12.00 -8.41 4.21
C SER A 94 -12.30 -7.64 2.93
N LEU A 95 -13.20 -8.20 2.11
CA LEU A 95 -13.68 -7.53 0.90
C LEU A 95 -14.30 -6.15 1.19
N PRO A 96 -15.13 -5.96 2.23
CA PRO A 96 -15.67 -4.64 2.55
C PRO A 96 -14.58 -3.60 2.84
N ASP A 97 -13.58 -3.94 3.65
CA ASP A 97 -12.51 -3.00 4.00
C ASP A 97 -11.61 -2.72 2.79
N TYR A 98 -11.39 -3.71 1.91
CA TYR A 98 -10.69 -3.54 0.64
C TYR A 98 -11.41 -2.56 -0.30
N LEU A 99 -12.73 -2.75 -0.48
CA LEU A 99 -13.54 -1.85 -1.31
C LEU A 99 -13.60 -0.44 -0.72
N GLU A 100 -13.62 -0.32 0.60
CA GLU A 100 -13.57 0.98 1.28
C GLU A 100 -12.24 1.69 1.05
N ALA A 101 -11.11 0.99 1.10
CA ALA A 101 -9.80 1.57 0.76
C ALA A 101 -9.79 2.11 -0.67
N LEU A 102 -10.27 1.32 -1.63
CA LEU A 102 -10.38 1.77 -3.03
C LEU A 102 -11.27 3.02 -3.16
N ARG A 103 -12.41 3.03 -2.46
CA ARG A 103 -13.34 4.17 -2.46
C ARG A 103 -12.69 5.43 -1.88
N GLN A 104 -11.97 5.32 -0.77
CA GLN A 104 -11.32 6.46 -0.12
C GLN A 104 -10.12 6.98 -0.90
N LEU A 105 -9.39 6.12 -1.61
CA LEU A 105 -8.21 6.51 -2.41
C LEU A 105 -8.57 6.98 -3.82
N GLN A 106 -9.77 6.66 -4.32
CA GLN A 106 -10.23 7.06 -5.66
C GLN A 106 -10.07 8.56 -5.96
N PRO A 107 -10.38 9.51 -5.06
CA PRO A 107 -10.19 10.94 -5.31
C PRO A 107 -8.73 11.31 -5.62
N LEU A 108 -7.77 10.63 -4.99
CA LEU A 108 -6.35 10.88 -5.24
C LEU A 108 -5.95 10.46 -6.65
N ALA A 109 -6.39 9.27 -7.08
CA ALA A 109 -6.15 8.77 -8.44
C ALA A 109 -6.80 9.67 -9.51
N LEU A 110 -8.03 10.15 -9.27
CA LEU A 110 -8.71 11.08 -10.18
C LEU A 110 -7.96 12.41 -10.29
N ARG A 111 -7.51 12.97 -9.16
CA ARG A 111 -6.75 14.22 -9.16
C ARG A 111 -5.39 14.09 -9.86
N ALA A 112 -4.72 12.95 -9.73
CA ALA A 112 -3.47 12.69 -10.44
C ALA A 112 -3.68 12.61 -11.96
N LYS A 113 -4.74 11.90 -12.40
CA LYS A 113 -5.11 11.86 -13.82
C LYS A 113 -5.45 13.24 -14.38
N GLN A 114 -6.21 14.05 -13.64
CA GLN A 114 -6.54 15.41 -14.05
C GLN A 114 -5.28 16.26 -14.19
N ARG A 115 -4.38 16.23 -13.20
CA ARG A 115 -3.12 16.98 -13.28
C ARG A 115 -2.28 16.57 -14.48
N ALA A 116 -2.18 15.27 -14.77
CA ALA A 116 -1.45 14.80 -15.95
C ALA A 116 -2.06 15.32 -17.27
N TYR A 117 -3.38 15.43 -17.34
CA TYR A 117 -4.07 16.02 -18.48
C TYR A 117 -3.76 17.52 -18.60
N ASP A 118 -3.85 18.27 -17.50
CA ASP A 118 -3.62 19.72 -17.48
C ASP A 118 -2.18 20.06 -17.91
N VAL A 119 -1.19 19.32 -17.38
CA VAL A 119 0.22 19.48 -17.76
C VAL A 119 0.43 19.22 -19.26
N ARG A 120 -0.21 18.19 -19.80
CA ARG A 120 -0.11 17.87 -21.22
C ARG A 120 -0.73 18.96 -22.09
N ALA A 121 -1.91 19.46 -21.71
CA ALA A 121 -2.58 20.54 -22.42
C ALA A 121 -1.75 21.85 -22.42
N GLU A 122 -1.07 22.16 -21.31
CA GLU A 122 -0.18 23.32 -21.23
C GLU A 122 1.04 23.17 -22.15
N LEU A 123 1.69 22.00 -22.16
CA LEU A 123 2.82 21.71 -23.05
C LEU A 123 2.44 21.78 -24.54
N ASP A 124 1.26 21.26 -24.90
CA ASP A 124 0.74 21.30 -26.26
C ASP A 124 0.36 22.73 -26.69
N SER A 125 0.03 23.63 -25.75
CA SER A 125 -0.29 25.04 -26.03
C SER A 125 0.93 25.96 -26.19
N GLN A 126 2.12 25.47 -25.83
CA GLN A 126 3.39 26.21 -25.92
C GLN A 126 4.21 25.86 -27.19
N GLN A 127 3.70 24.98 -28.05
CA GLN A 127 4.28 24.59 -29.35
C GLN A 127 3.55 25.27 -30.51
#